data_AF-A0A2V8BFN8-F1
#
_entry.id   AF-A0A2V8BFN8-F1
#
_cell.length_a   1.000
_cell.length_b   1.000
_cell.length_c   1.000
_cell.angle_alpha   90.00
_cell.angle_beta   90.00
_cell.angle_gamma   90.00
#
_symmetry.space_group_name_H-M   'P 1'
#
loop_
_entity.id
_entity.type
_entity.pdbx_description
1 polymer ?
#
loop_
_entity_poly.entity_id
_entity_poly.type
_entity_poly.pdbx_seq_one_letter_code
_entity_poly.pdbx_strand_id
1 'polypeptide(L)'
;MFGLSVALSHAQQATRQTTGTGEVNLTATSANVHESGRPVTIRILRWSTEEERNPVVAAMNPTAPAAAAANPSAAAGERDGAARGRRGGAGRGGRGGAARGGRGDASAAPNPMAALTAAIGRAPTIGYIWTNDVTGYSIKYAHHVSLPDGSERVILATDRRLGANSTAWRPVAPTAVTDYEFTFIEIRLDSKGSGEGKTSLTTKVIVDNEARTVALADYAATPAVLQNVKR
;
A
#
# COMPACT_ATOMS: atom_id res chain seq x y z
N MET A 1 -49.30 11.35 18.74
CA MET A 1 -48.06 11.31 17.93
C MET A 1 -46.91 10.95 18.85
N PHE A 2 -46.48 9.69 18.85
CA PHE A 2 -45.24 9.27 19.53
C PHE A 2 -44.27 8.81 18.45
N GLY A 3 -43.22 9.59 18.23
CA GLY A 3 -42.16 9.30 17.26
C GLY A 3 -41.21 8.25 17.83
N LEU A 4 -41.19 7.07 17.22
CA LEU A 4 -40.11 6.11 17.42
C LEU A 4 -38.88 6.60 16.66
N SER A 5 -37.85 7.02 17.40
CA SER A 5 -36.51 7.20 16.85
C SER A 5 -35.91 5.82 16.59
N VAL A 6 -35.82 5.42 15.32
CA VAL A 6 -35.03 4.26 14.91
C VAL A 6 -33.57 4.69 14.91
N ALA A 7 -32.83 4.33 15.94
CA ALA A 7 -31.38 4.43 15.95
C ALA A 7 -30.84 3.44 14.90
N LEU A 8 -30.31 3.96 13.79
CA LEU A 8 -29.52 3.20 12.84
C LEU A 8 -28.22 2.77 13.53
N SER A 9 -28.21 1.56 14.09
CA SER A 9 -27.00 0.86 14.47
C SER A 9 -26.19 0.56 13.20
N HIS A 10 -25.24 1.44 12.88
CA HIS A 10 -24.17 1.14 11.93
C HIS A 10 -23.26 0.10 12.57
N ALA A 11 -23.64 -1.17 12.43
CA ALA A 11 -22.77 -2.27 12.75
C ALA A 11 -21.55 -2.18 11.82
N GLN A 12 -20.41 -1.77 12.38
CA GLN A 12 -19.07 -2.04 11.86
C GLN A 12 -18.97 -3.53 11.55
N GLN A 13 -19.26 -3.93 10.32
CA GLN A 13 -19.08 -5.30 9.88
C GLN A 13 -17.67 -5.44 9.33
N ALA A 14 -16.83 -6.06 10.16
CA ALA A 14 -15.47 -6.43 9.83
C ALA A 14 -15.42 -7.13 8.47
N THR A 15 -14.75 -6.50 7.51
CA THR A 15 -14.34 -7.08 6.22
C THR A 15 -13.35 -8.21 6.49
N ARG A 16 -13.87 -9.40 6.81
CA ARG A 16 -13.04 -10.57 7.02
C ARG A 16 -12.41 -10.95 5.68
N GLN A 17 -11.08 -11.03 5.67
CA GLN A 17 -10.40 -11.80 4.65
C GLN A 17 -10.93 -13.24 4.68
N THR A 18 -11.58 -13.65 3.61
CA THR A 18 -11.84 -15.06 3.40
C THR A 18 -10.50 -15.67 3.03
N THR A 19 -9.92 -16.45 3.94
CA THR A 19 -8.73 -17.28 3.71
C THR A 19 -9.08 -18.36 2.68
N GLY A 20 -9.32 -17.97 1.44
CA GLY A 20 -9.48 -18.89 0.32
C GLY A 20 -8.10 -19.50 0.06
N THR A 21 -7.84 -20.68 0.59
CA THR A 21 -6.55 -21.38 0.53
C THR A 21 -6.26 -22.00 -0.84
N GLY A 22 -6.66 -21.33 -1.93
CA GLY A 22 -6.57 -21.87 -3.28
C GLY A 22 -5.99 -20.88 -4.28
N GLU A 23 -5.38 -21.43 -5.31
CA GLU A 23 -5.02 -20.70 -6.53
C GLU A 23 -6.30 -20.10 -7.16
N VAL A 24 -6.23 -18.84 -7.59
CA VAL A 24 -7.32 -18.15 -8.29
C VAL A 24 -6.83 -17.71 -9.66
N ASN A 25 -7.62 -18.03 -10.68
CA ASN A 25 -7.39 -17.58 -12.05
C ASN A 25 -8.47 -16.57 -12.41
N LEU A 26 -8.05 -15.41 -12.93
CA LEU A 26 -8.94 -14.42 -13.50
C LEU A 26 -8.54 -14.19 -14.97
N THR A 27 -9.54 -13.98 -15.80
CA THR A 27 -9.36 -13.53 -17.19
C THR A 27 -9.99 -12.15 -17.35
N ALA A 28 -9.43 -11.32 -18.21
CA ALA A 28 -9.97 -10.01 -18.53
C ALA A 28 -9.60 -9.58 -19.95
N THR A 29 -10.11 -8.44 -20.39
CA THR A 29 -9.76 -7.77 -21.64
C THR A 29 -9.20 -6.39 -21.34
N SER A 30 -8.08 -6.01 -21.97
CA SER A 30 -7.50 -4.68 -21.83
C SER A 30 -8.44 -3.61 -22.40
N ALA A 31 -8.58 -2.49 -21.71
CA ALA A 31 -9.36 -1.33 -22.13
C ALA A 31 -8.63 -0.05 -21.75
N ASN A 32 -8.96 1.07 -22.41
CA ASN A 32 -8.41 2.39 -22.10
C ASN A 32 -6.86 2.47 -22.11
N VAL A 33 -6.23 1.60 -22.91
CA VAL A 33 -4.79 1.59 -23.23
C VAL A 33 -4.60 1.55 -24.74
N HIS A 34 -3.39 1.83 -25.22
CA HIS A 34 -3.06 1.95 -26.64
C HIS A 34 -3.45 0.72 -27.46
N GLU A 35 -3.21 -0.49 -26.92
CA GLU A 35 -3.71 -1.74 -27.50
C GLU A 35 -4.80 -2.35 -26.62
N SER A 36 -6.00 -1.77 -26.68
CA SER A 36 -7.21 -2.32 -26.07
C SER A 36 -7.69 -3.59 -26.80
N GLY A 37 -8.55 -4.37 -26.14
CA GLY A 37 -9.15 -5.58 -26.71
C GLY A 37 -8.26 -6.82 -26.60
N ARG A 38 -7.12 -6.74 -25.91
CA ARG A 38 -6.18 -7.86 -25.76
C ARG A 38 -6.54 -8.69 -24.52
N PRO A 39 -6.38 -10.03 -24.58
CA PRO A 39 -6.62 -10.87 -23.42
C PRO A 39 -5.59 -10.60 -22.32
N VAL A 40 -6.05 -10.68 -21.07
CA VAL A 40 -5.24 -10.58 -19.86
C VAL A 40 -5.54 -11.80 -19.00
N THR A 41 -4.51 -12.47 -18.53
CA THR A 41 -4.63 -13.61 -17.60
C THR A 41 -3.93 -13.27 -16.30
N ILE A 42 -4.63 -13.44 -15.19
CA ILE A 42 -4.12 -13.16 -13.84
C ILE A 42 -4.20 -14.47 -13.08
N ARG A 43 -3.07 -14.96 -12.60
CA ARG A 43 -2.98 -16.17 -11.78
C ARG A 43 -2.43 -15.81 -10.41
N ILE A 44 -3.27 -15.94 -9.41
CA ILE A 44 -2.94 -15.71 -8.00
C ILE A 44 -2.69 -17.08 -7.40
N LEU A 45 -1.43 -17.41 -7.10
CA LEU A 45 -1.06 -18.71 -6.53
C LEU A 45 -1.48 -18.82 -5.07
N ARG A 46 -1.47 -17.70 -4.35
CA ARG A 46 -1.96 -17.56 -2.98
C ARG A 46 -2.24 -16.09 -2.64
N TRP A 47 -3.02 -15.87 -1.59
CA TRP A 47 -3.19 -14.55 -0.98
C TRP A 47 -1.96 -14.17 -0.12
N SER A 48 -1.70 -12.88 0.01
CA SER A 48 -0.67 -12.36 0.91
C SER A 48 -1.03 -12.67 2.37
N THR A 49 -0.06 -13.00 3.22
CA THR A 49 -0.29 -13.09 4.67
C THR A 49 -0.35 -11.70 5.30
N GLU A 50 -0.80 -11.61 6.56
CA GLU A 50 -0.84 -10.32 7.27
C GLU A 50 0.57 -9.71 7.41
N GLU A 51 1.58 -10.54 7.67
CA GLU A 51 2.99 -10.12 7.77
C GLU A 51 3.51 -9.54 6.44
N GLU A 52 3.00 -10.02 5.31
CA GLU A 52 3.33 -9.50 3.97
C GLU A 52 2.57 -8.22 3.64
N ARG A 53 1.35 -8.05 4.15
CA ARG A 53 0.52 -6.86 3.91
C ARG A 53 0.90 -5.68 4.78
N ASN A 54 1.24 -5.92 6.04
CA ASN A 54 1.52 -4.86 7.01
C ASN A 54 2.60 -3.88 6.53
N PRO A 55 3.74 -4.32 5.94
CA PRO A 55 4.74 -3.40 5.39
C PRO A 55 4.21 -2.55 4.23
N VAL A 56 3.32 -3.09 3.39
CA VAL A 56 2.72 -2.38 2.24
C VAL A 56 1.79 -1.26 2.72
N VAL A 57 0.95 -1.55 3.72
CA VAL A 57 0.04 -0.55 4.32
C VAL A 57 0.83 0.49 5.13
N ALA A 58 1.80 0.05 5.93
CA ALA A 58 2.63 0.94 6.75
C ALA A 58 3.48 1.90 5.91
N ALA A 59 3.97 1.46 4.75
CA ALA A 59 4.72 2.31 3.83
C ALA A 59 3.92 3.53 3.34
N MET A 60 2.59 3.39 3.27
CA MET A 60 1.67 4.45 2.86
C MET A 60 1.21 5.34 4.03
N ASN A 61 1.46 4.95 5.28
CA ASN A 61 1.10 5.70 6.48
C ASN A 61 2.30 5.81 7.45
N PRO A 62 3.33 6.62 7.11
CA PRO A 62 4.55 6.74 7.92
C PRO A 62 4.34 7.39 9.29
N THR A 63 3.16 7.96 9.57
CA THR A 63 2.81 8.64 10.83
C THR A 63 1.93 7.80 11.75
N ALA A 64 1.90 6.48 11.60
CA ALA A 64 1.42 5.60 12.67
C ALA A 64 2.62 5.11 13.50
N PRO A 65 3.20 5.94 14.41
CA PRO A 65 4.09 5.40 15.42
C PRO A 65 3.29 4.38 16.22
N ALA A 66 3.92 3.24 16.47
CA ALA A 66 3.44 2.23 17.39
C ALA A 66 2.97 2.91 18.70
N ALA A 67 1.65 2.97 18.90
CA ALA A 67 1.05 3.30 20.19
C ALA A 67 1.23 2.14 21.20
N ALA A 68 2.37 1.45 21.17
CA ALA A 68 2.67 0.26 21.95
C ALA A 68 4.18 0.13 22.20
N ALA A 69 4.76 1.11 22.89
CA ALA A 69 5.97 0.92 23.71
C ALA A 69 6.12 2.15 24.63
N ALA A 70 5.17 2.33 25.55
CA ALA A 70 5.46 3.11 26.74
C ALA A 70 6.51 2.35 27.55
N ASN A 71 7.76 2.81 27.49
CA ASN A 71 8.86 2.32 28.32
C ASN A 71 8.49 2.37 29.80
N PRO A 72 8.51 1.26 30.56
CA PRO A 72 8.66 1.31 32.00
C PRO A 72 10.12 0.97 32.32
N SER A 73 11.02 1.95 32.19
CA SER A 73 12.33 1.88 32.84
C SER A 73 12.81 3.27 33.26
N ALA A 74 12.04 3.88 34.16
CA ALA A 74 12.54 4.93 35.03
C ALA A 74 12.24 4.52 36.49
N ALA A 75 12.87 3.43 36.91
CA ALA A 75 12.94 3.03 38.31
C ALA A 75 14.31 2.39 38.55
N ALA A 76 15.29 3.22 38.90
CA ALA A 76 16.42 2.90 39.78
C ALA A 76 17.54 3.95 39.58
N GLY A 77 17.89 4.67 40.65
CA GLY A 77 19.16 5.37 40.70
C GLY A 77 19.22 6.71 41.43
N GLU A 78 18.41 6.95 42.46
CA GLU A 78 18.61 8.11 43.34
C GLU A 78 19.17 7.62 44.69
N ARG A 79 20.50 7.74 44.84
CA ARG A 79 21.20 7.70 46.14
C ARG A 79 22.37 8.68 46.12
N ASP A 80 22.16 9.77 46.83
CA ASP A 80 23.07 10.45 47.76
C ASP A 80 24.57 10.55 47.45
N GLY A 81 25.04 11.79 47.34
CA GLY A 81 26.46 12.13 47.36
C GLY A 81 26.71 13.64 47.39
N ALA A 82 26.52 14.25 48.56
CA ALA A 82 26.79 15.67 48.78
C ALA A 82 28.29 15.99 48.97
N ALA A 83 28.64 17.20 48.53
CA ALA A 83 29.57 18.16 49.14
C ALA A 83 31.08 18.21 48.76
N ARG A 84 31.39 19.33 48.08
CA ARG A 84 32.40 20.38 48.40
C ARG A 84 33.90 20.07 48.25
N GLY A 85 34.52 20.80 47.31
CA GLY A 85 35.94 21.18 47.32
C GLY A 85 36.23 22.30 46.31
N ARG A 86 36.86 23.40 46.76
CA ARG A 86 37.03 24.68 46.07
C ARG A 86 38.53 24.93 45.76
N ARG A 87 38.79 25.85 44.80
CA ARG A 87 40.07 26.43 44.31
C ARG A 87 40.65 25.67 43.11
N GLY A 88 41.02 26.28 41.99
CA GLY A 88 41.29 27.68 41.64
C GLY A 88 42.49 27.67 40.70
N GLY A 89 42.41 28.33 39.53
CA GLY A 89 43.54 28.41 38.61
C GLY A 89 43.16 28.96 37.25
N ALA A 90 43.50 30.22 37.01
CA ALA A 90 43.42 30.89 35.72
C ALA A 90 44.52 30.38 34.78
N GLY A 91 44.19 30.19 33.50
CA GLY A 91 45.15 29.84 32.45
C GLY A 91 44.54 30.03 31.07
N ARG A 92 45.07 31.00 30.33
CA ARG A 92 44.55 31.58 29.09
C ARG A 92 45.21 30.92 27.88
N GLY A 93 44.42 30.59 26.85
CA GLY A 93 44.89 30.51 25.46
C GLY A 93 44.79 29.13 24.81
N GLY A 94 44.04 29.03 23.71
CA GLY A 94 44.00 27.79 22.91
C GLY A 94 42.94 27.76 21.81
N ARG A 95 43.12 28.64 20.82
CA ARG A 95 42.63 28.60 19.43
C ARG A 95 41.72 27.43 18.99
N GLY A 96 40.52 27.81 18.54
CA GLY A 96 39.96 27.44 17.22
C GLY A 96 39.97 25.96 16.82
N GLY A 97 38.82 25.32 16.93
CA GLY A 97 38.53 24.05 16.28
C GLY A 97 37.03 23.97 16.03
N ALA A 98 36.67 24.09 14.75
CA ALA A 98 35.31 24.25 14.27
C ALA A 98 34.32 23.26 14.90
N ALA A 99 33.22 23.82 15.39
CA ALA A 99 31.95 23.14 15.50
C ALA A 99 31.57 22.57 14.13
N ARG A 100 31.94 21.30 13.88
CA ARG A 100 31.28 20.50 12.85
C ARG A 100 29.99 19.99 13.49
N GLY A 101 29.04 20.92 13.62
CA GLY A 101 27.64 20.58 13.68
C GLY A 101 27.33 19.82 12.41
N GLY A 102 27.38 18.50 12.49
CA GLY A 102 26.62 17.65 11.61
C GLY A 102 25.17 18.03 11.83
N ARG A 103 24.68 18.98 11.03
CA ARG A 103 23.37 18.84 10.39
C ARG A 103 23.39 17.38 9.93
N GLY A 104 22.77 16.46 10.66
CA GLY A 104 21.33 16.50 10.72
C GLY A 104 20.93 16.47 9.27
N ASP A 105 21.23 15.35 8.60
CA ASP A 105 20.46 14.94 7.44
C ASP A 105 19.04 15.04 7.96
N ALA A 106 18.40 16.18 7.65
CA ALA A 106 17.01 16.38 7.91
C ALA A 106 16.38 15.24 7.15
N SER A 107 16.04 14.18 7.88
CA SER A 107 15.43 12.97 7.37
C SER A 107 14.33 13.45 6.46
N ALA A 108 14.57 13.46 5.15
CA ALA A 108 13.53 13.73 4.18
C ALA A 108 12.43 12.77 4.60
N ALA A 109 11.27 13.32 4.98
CA ALA A 109 10.15 12.49 5.39
C ALA A 109 10.05 11.36 4.35
N PRO A 110 10.04 10.08 4.76
CA PRO A 110 10.13 8.98 3.81
C PRO A 110 9.05 9.19 2.75
N ASN A 111 9.44 9.33 1.48
CA ASN A 111 8.47 9.45 0.39
C ASN A 111 7.59 8.18 0.45
N PRO A 112 6.29 8.28 0.75
CA PRO A 112 5.45 7.10 0.91
C PRO A 112 5.43 6.22 -0.33
N MET A 113 5.54 6.79 -1.53
CA MET A 113 5.62 6.04 -2.78
C MET A 113 6.92 5.26 -2.92
N ALA A 114 8.05 5.84 -2.50
CA ALA A 114 9.34 5.15 -2.51
C ALA A 114 9.36 4.01 -1.48
N ALA A 115 8.79 4.25 -0.29
CA ALA A 115 8.63 3.22 0.73
C ALA A 115 7.71 2.08 0.23
N LEU A 116 6.60 2.43 -0.43
CA LEU A 116 5.66 1.46 -0.99
C LEU A 116 6.32 0.61 -2.07
N THR A 117 7.02 1.25 -3.02
CA THR A 117 7.79 0.56 -4.07
C THR A 117 8.79 -0.42 -3.46
N ALA A 118 9.53 0.01 -2.43
CA ALA A 118 10.50 -0.83 -1.76
C ALA A 118 9.85 -1.96 -0.94
N ALA A 119 8.66 -1.77 -0.38
CA ALA A 119 7.91 -2.82 0.32
C ALA A 119 7.41 -3.89 -0.67
N ILE A 120 6.80 -3.46 -1.78
CA ILE A 120 6.35 -4.35 -2.87
C ILE A 120 7.53 -5.14 -3.45
N GLY A 121 8.66 -4.48 -3.72
CA GLY A 121 9.84 -5.13 -4.30
C GLY A 121 10.47 -6.22 -3.42
N ARG A 122 10.35 -6.11 -2.08
CA ARG A 122 10.86 -7.11 -1.12
C ARG A 122 9.91 -8.28 -0.91
N ALA A 123 8.62 -8.12 -1.23
CA ALA A 123 7.63 -9.17 -1.01
C ALA A 123 7.88 -10.39 -1.93
N PRO A 124 7.51 -11.60 -1.49
CA PRO A 124 7.61 -12.79 -2.33
C PRO A 124 6.68 -12.69 -3.54
N THR A 125 7.03 -13.40 -4.61
CA THR A 125 6.12 -13.54 -5.75
C THR A 125 5.02 -14.55 -5.40
N ILE A 126 3.77 -14.14 -5.54
CA ILE A 126 2.58 -14.91 -5.16
C ILE A 126 1.61 -15.11 -6.33
N GLY A 127 2.01 -14.70 -7.52
CA GLY A 127 1.20 -14.81 -8.73
C GLY A 127 1.83 -14.09 -9.91
N TYR A 128 1.13 -14.12 -11.03
CA TYR A 128 1.57 -13.52 -12.27
C TYR A 128 0.42 -12.90 -13.04
N ILE A 129 0.71 -11.84 -13.78
CA ILE A 129 -0.17 -11.25 -14.79
C ILE A 129 0.49 -11.42 -16.15
N TRP A 130 -0.21 -12.05 -17.07
CA TRP A 130 0.15 -12.10 -18.47
C TRP A 130 -0.72 -11.14 -19.26
N THR A 131 -0.06 -10.30 -20.03
CA THR A 131 -0.67 -9.37 -20.99
C THR A 131 -0.23 -9.78 -22.40
N ASN A 132 -0.39 -8.90 -23.38
CA ASN A 132 0.21 -9.06 -24.72
C ASN A 132 1.72 -8.78 -24.75
N ASP A 133 2.37 -8.55 -23.60
CA ASP A 133 3.83 -8.44 -23.50
C ASP A 133 4.51 -9.82 -23.45
N VAL A 134 5.78 -9.87 -23.84
CA VAL A 134 6.57 -11.12 -23.86
C VAL A 134 6.85 -11.67 -22.45
N THR A 135 6.91 -10.79 -21.43
CA THR A 135 7.19 -11.20 -20.04
C THR A 135 5.98 -10.97 -19.15
N GLY A 136 5.60 -11.97 -18.35
CA GLY A 136 4.62 -11.81 -17.29
C GLY A 136 5.10 -10.87 -16.17
N TYR A 137 4.16 -10.25 -15.47
CA TYR A 137 4.42 -9.37 -14.33
C TYR A 137 4.22 -10.13 -13.03
N SER A 138 5.19 -10.05 -12.12
CA SER A 138 5.09 -10.73 -10.81
C SER A 138 4.08 -10.01 -9.94
N ILE A 139 3.13 -10.74 -9.36
CA ILE A 139 2.26 -10.25 -8.30
C ILE A 139 3.01 -10.41 -6.98
N LYS A 140 3.15 -9.32 -6.24
CA LYS A 140 3.86 -9.22 -4.96
C LYS A 140 2.93 -9.02 -3.77
N TYR A 141 1.73 -8.53 -4.04
CA TYR A 141 0.68 -8.30 -3.06
C TYR A 141 -0.65 -8.77 -3.65
N ALA A 142 -1.43 -9.51 -2.86
CA ALA A 142 -2.75 -9.98 -3.22
C ALA A 142 -3.62 -10.02 -1.97
N HIS A 143 -4.65 -9.17 -1.94
CA HIS A 143 -5.60 -9.07 -0.85
C HIS A 143 -7.02 -9.25 -1.39
N HIS A 144 -7.77 -10.14 -0.75
CA HIS A 144 -9.16 -10.43 -1.08
C HIS A 144 -10.07 -10.01 0.07
N VAL A 145 -11.16 -9.32 -0.28
CA VAL A 145 -12.22 -8.92 0.64
C VAL A 145 -13.55 -9.39 0.06
N SER A 146 -14.28 -10.21 0.82
CA SER A 146 -15.67 -10.53 0.51
C SER A 146 -16.59 -9.49 1.14
N LEU A 147 -17.53 -8.96 0.38
CA LEU A 147 -18.50 -7.98 0.84
C LEU A 147 -19.82 -8.67 1.25
N PRO A 148 -20.67 -8.03 2.09
CA PRO A 148 -21.91 -8.63 2.59
C PRO A 148 -22.93 -9.00 1.49
N ASP A 149 -22.87 -8.35 0.34
CA ASP A 149 -23.72 -8.63 -0.83
C ASP A 149 -23.22 -9.81 -1.69
N GLY A 150 -22.13 -10.46 -1.26
CA GLY A 150 -21.47 -11.53 -2.00
C GLY A 150 -20.55 -11.05 -3.11
N SER A 151 -20.39 -9.73 -3.30
CA SER A 151 -19.36 -9.19 -4.19
C SER A 151 -17.96 -9.36 -3.59
N GLU A 152 -16.94 -9.35 -4.44
CA GLU A 152 -15.55 -9.50 -4.05
C GLU A 152 -14.73 -8.29 -4.50
N ARG A 153 -13.84 -7.82 -3.63
CA ARG A 153 -12.79 -6.85 -3.96
C ARG A 153 -11.45 -7.57 -3.91
N VAL A 154 -10.79 -7.66 -5.06
CA VAL A 154 -9.47 -8.24 -5.22
C VAL A 154 -8.47 -7.12 -5.49
N ILE A 155 -7.44 -7.03 -4.66
CA ILE A 155 -6.45 -5.97 -4.68
C ILE A 155 -5.09 -6.60 -4.94
N LEU A 156 -4.42 -6.17 -6.01
CA LEU A 156 -3.13 -6.71 -6.45
C LEU A 156 -2.09 -5.61 -6.56
N ALA A 157 -0.83 -5.94 -6.36
CA ALA A 157 0.27 -5.08 -6.77
C ALA A 157 1.40 -5.88 -7.45
N THR A 158 1.95 -5.32 -8.51
CA THR A 158 3.11 -5.86 -9.22
C THR A 158 4.40 -5.15 -8.83
N ASP A 159 5.55 -5.80 -8.96
CA ASP A 159 6.87 -5.14 -8.77
C ASP A 159 7.30 -4.26 -9.94
N ARG A 160 6.61 -4.37 -11.08
CA ARG A 160 6.89 -3.62 -12.30
C ARG A 160 5.61 -2.99 -12.85
N ARG A 161 5.74 -1.79 -13.41
CA ARG A 161 4.65 -1.10 -14.10
C ARG A 161 4.20 -1.91 -15.32
N LEU A 162 2.90 -2.12 -15.49
CA LEU A 162 2.34 -2.67 -16.73
C LEU A 162 2.73 -1.76 -17.91
N GLY A 163 3.27 -2.35 -18.97
CA GLY A 163 3.82 -1.61 -20.11
C GLY A 163 5.19 -0.99 -19.90
N ALA A 164 5.93 -1.34 -18.84
CA ALA A 164 7.29 -0.81 -18.65
C ALA A 164 8.20 -1.01 -19.87
N ASN A 165 7.98 -2.10 -20.62
CA ASN A 165 8.75 -2.46 -21.81
C ASN A 165 7.95 -2.33 -23.13
N SER A 166 6.77 -1.70 -23.11
CA SER A 166 5.86 -1.69 -24.26
C SER A 166 4.89 -0.51 -24.24
N THR A 167 4.65 0.10 -25.40
CA THR A 167 3.66 1.17 -25.53
C THR A 167 2.22 0.66 -25.49
N ALA A 168 1.98 -0.65 -25.63
CA ALA A 168 0.64 -1.25 -25.69
C ALA A 168 -0.22 -0.92 -24.46
N TRP A 169 0.41 -0.80 -23.29
CA TRP A 169 -0.23 -0.54 -22.00
C TRP A 169 -0.15 0.92 -21.55
N ARG A 170 0.26 1.82 -22.44
CA ARG A 170 0.18 3.26 -22.18
C ARG A 170 -1.31 3.68 -22.19
N PRO A 171 -1.81 4.35 -21.14
CA PRO A 171 -3.18 4.87 -21.13
C PRO A 171 -3.45 5.85 -22.27
N VAL A 172 -4.66 5.80 -22.84
CA VAL A 172 -5.09 6.68 -23.96
C VAL A 172 -5.90 7.91 -23.53
N ALA A 173 -6.24 8.02 -22.25
CA ALA A 173 -7.12 9.07 -21.70
C ALA A 173 -6.37 10.36 -21.27
N PRO A 174 -7.06 11.51 -21.15
CA PRO A 174 -6.49 12.76 -20.63
C PRO A 174 -6.28 12.77 -19.10
N THR A 175 -6.42 11.61 -18.44
CA THR A 175 -6.20 11.47 -17.00
C THR A 175 -4.72 11.61 -16.65
N ALA A 176 -4.44 12.04 -15.42
CA ALA A 176 -3.08 12.08 -14.89
C ALA A 176 -2.48 10.67 -14.93
N VAL A 177 -1.59 10.43 -15.91
CA VAL A 177 -0.76 9.23 -15.95
C VAL A 177 0.16 9.27 -14.74
N THR A 178 0.23 8.16 -14.01
CA THR A 178 1.21 8.02 -12.93
C THR A 178 2.51 7.45 -13.46
N ASP A 179 3.59 7.84 -12.81
CA ASP A 179 4.97 7.43 -13.04
C ASP A 179 5.44 6.38 -12.02
N TYR A 180 4.51 5.64 -11.43
CA TYR A 180 4.86 4.58 -10.48
C TYR A 180 5.62 3.45 -11.18
N GLU A 181 6.69 2.99 -10.53
CA GLU A 181 7.50 1.84 -10.98
C GLU A 181 6.77 0.50 -10.81
N PHE A 182 5.64 0.49 -10.10
CA PHE A 182 4.76 -0.66 -9.88
C PHE A 182 3.40 -0.43 -10.53
N THR A 183 2.54 -1.46 -10.55
CA THR A 183 1.11 -1.27 -10.85
C THR A 183 0.27 -1.85 -9.73
N PHE A 184 -0.58 -1.00 -9.17
CA PHE A 184 -1.64 -1.40 -8.26
C PHE A 184 -2.92 -1.63 -9.06
N ILE A 185 -3.65 -2.69 -8.74
CA ILE A 185 -4.85 -3.12 -9.45
C ILE A 185 -5.93 -3.39 -8.43
N GLU A 186 -7.08 -2.73 -8.58
CA GLU A 186 -8.27 -3.03 -7.80
C GLU A 186 -9.32 -3.60 -8.76
N ILE A 187 -9.70 -4.85 -8.53
CA ILE A 187 -10.72 -5.59 -9.26
C ILE A 187 -11.95 -5.70 -8.35
N ARG A 188 -13.11 -5.37 -8.89
CA ARG A 188 -14.40 -5.59 -8.25
C ARG A 188 -15.18 -6.63 -9.04
N LEU A 189 -15.54 -7.71 -8.37
CA LEU A 189 -16.33 -8.81 -8.92
C LEU A 189 -17.71 -8.80 -8.25
N ASP A 190 -18.75 -9.06 -9.02
CA ASP A 190 -20.07 -9.36 -8.50
C ASP A 190 -20.12 -10.77 -7.88
N SER A 191 -21.28 -11.13 -7.32
CA SER A 191 -21.51 -12.45 -6.72
C SER A 191 -21.46 -13.62 -7.71
N LYS A 192 -21.36 -13.35 -9.01
CA LYS A 192 -21.16 -14.35 -10.07
C LYS A 192 -19.70 -14.44 -10.52
N GLY A 193 -18.79 -13.71 -9.86
CA GLY A 193 -17.37 -13.67 -10.22
C GLY A 193 -17.09 -12.87 -11.49
N SER A 194 -18.00 -12.00 -11.92
CA SER A 194 -17.84 -11.14 -13.09
C SER A 194 -17.62 -9.68 -12.70
N GLY A 195 -16.82 -8.92 -13.44
CA GLY A 195 -16.68 -7.49 -13.13
C GLY A 195 -15.63 -6.73 -13.93
N GLU A 196 -15.00 -5.77 -13.28
CA GLU A 196 -14.02 -4.86 -13.88
C GLU A 196 -12.85 -4.58 -12.94
N GLY A 197 -11.72 -4.19 -13.51
CA GLY A 197 -10.52 -3.81 -12.80
C GLY A 197 -10.00 -2.45 -13.24
N LYS A 198 -9.57 -1.67 -12.24
CA LYS A 198 -8.94 -0.35 -12.40
C LYS A 198 -7.51 -0.44 -11.91
N THR A 199 -6.66 0.44 -12.44
CA THR A 199 -5.22 0.36 -12.18
C THR A 199 -4.65 1.70 -11.82
N SER A 200 -3.52 1.69 -11.11
CA SER A 200 -2.79 2.91 -10.80
C SER A 200 -2.18 3.59 -12.01
N LEU A 201 -2.28 3.02 -13.23
CA LEU A 201 -1.77 3.66 -14.45
C LEU A 201 -2.42 5.03 -14.72
N THR A 202 -3.66 5.22 -14.24
CA THR A 202 -4.49 6.41 -14.49
C THR A 202 -5.06 7.05 -13.23
N THR A 203 -4.76 6.51 -12.04
CA THR A 203 -5.24 7.05 -10.76
C THR A 203 -4.24 6.82 -9.64
N LYS A 204 -4.32 7.64 -8.59
CA LYS A 204 -3.40 7.59 -7.45
C LYS A 204 -3.74 6.44 -6.51
N VAL A 205 -2.72 5.97 -5.81
CA VAL A 205 -2.86 4.99 -4.73
C VAL A 205 -3.01 5.74 -3.41
N ILE A 206 -3.95 5.32 -2.59
CA ILE A 206 -4.28 5.92 -1.29
C ILE A 206 -4.38 4.85 -0.19
N VAL A 207 -4.36 5.28 1.07
CA VAL A 207 -4.70 4.42 2.21
C VAL A 207 -6.19 4.49 2.46
N ASP A 208 -6.80 3.32 2.53
CA ASP A 208 -8.13 3.12 3.08
C ASP A 208 -7.98 2.81 4.58
N ASN A 209 -8.11 3.84 5.42
CA ASN A 209 -7.93 3.72 6.86
C ASN A 209 -9.02 2.88 7.53
N GLU A 210 -10.22 2.87 6.94
CA GLU A 210 -11.36 2.12 7.45
C GLU A 210 -11.15 0.62 7.23
N ALA A 211 -10.78 0.23 6.01
CA ALA A 211 -10.48 -1.16 5.68
C ALA A 211 -9.02 -1.57 5.99
N ARG A 212 -8.21 -0.66 6.55
CA ARG A 212 -6.77 -0.82 6.83
C ARG A 212 -6.01 -1.45 5.65
N THR A 213 -6.28 -0.95 4.46
CA THR A 213 -5.70 -1.48 3.22
C THR A 213 -5.30 -0.33 2.29
N VAL A 214 -4.75 -0.70 1.14
CA VAL A 214 -4.41 0.24 0.07
C VAL A 214 -5.56 0.23 -0.96
N ALA A 215 -5.85 1.38 -1.56
CA ALA A 215 -6.95 1.55 -2.50
C ALA A 215 -6.56 2.48 -3.67
N LEU A 216 -7.37 2.48 -4.72
CA LEU A 216 -7.30 3.49 -5.77
C LEU A 216 -8.18 4.70 -5.41
N ALA A 217 -7.66 5.91 -5.59
CA ALA A 217 -8.41 7.14 -5.43
C ALA A 217 -9.56 7.22 -6.45
N ASP A 218 -10.71 7.77 -6.02
CA ASP A 218 -11.87 8.03 -6.86
C ASP A 218 -12.24 6.87 -7.79
N TYR A 219 -12.27 5.65 -7.23
CA TYR A 219 -12.49 4.43 -8.00
C TYR A 219 -13.71 4.53 -8.92
N ALA A 220 -14.83 5.11 -8.45
CA ALA A 220 -16.05 5.24 -9.24
C ALA A 220 -15.87 6.10 -10.51
N ALA A 221 -15.05 7.14 -10.46
CA ALA A 221 -14.80 8.05 -11.59
C ALA A 221 -13.65 7.57 -12.51
N THR A 222 -12.83 6.62 -12.03
CA THR A 222 -11.69 6.12 -12.80
C THR A 222 -12.16 5.16 -13.90
N PRO A 223 -11.67 5.29 -15.16
CA PRO A 223 -11.99 4.33 -16.21
C PRO A 223 -11.40 2.93 -15.93
N ALA A 224 -12.16 1.87 -16.26
CA ALA A 224 -11.67 0.50 -16.18
C ALA A 224 -10.58 0.22 -17.21
N VAL A 225 -9.49 -0.41 -16.77
CA VAL A 225 -8.39 -0.87 -17.65
C VAL A 225 -8.50 -2.37 -17.93
N LEU A 226 -9.17 -3.10 -17.05
CA LEU A 226 -9.53 -4.50 -17.20
C LEU A 226 -11.04 -4.60 -17.28
N GLN A 227 -11.57 -4.99 -18.43
CA GLN A 227 -13.00 -5.22 -18.64
C GLN A 227 -13.30 -6.71 -18.74
N ASN A 228 -14.57 -7.07 -18.57
CA ASN A 228 -15.04 -8.44 -18.67
C ASN A 228 -14.24 -9.39 -17.78
N VAL A 229 -13.91 -8.95 -16.56
CA VAL A 229 -13.15 -9.78 -15.63
C VAL A 229 -14.01 -10.97 -15.25
N LYS A 230 -13.45 -12.18 -15.32
CA LYS A 230 -14.13 -13.43 -14.96
C LYS A 230 -13.21 -14.33 -14.14
N ARG A 231 -13.79 -14.93 -13.11
CA ARG A 231 -13.17 -15.96 -12.27
C ARG A 231 -13.42 -17.37 -12.78
#